data_AF-A0A257SL56-F1
#
_entry.id   AF-A0A257SL56-F1
#
_cell.length_a   1.000
_cell.length_b   1.000
_cell.length_c   1.000
_cell.angle_alpha   90.00
_cell.angle_beta   90.00
_cell.angle_gamma   90.00
#
_symmetry.space_group_name_H-M   'P 1'
#
loop_
_entity.id
_entity.type
_entity.pdbx_description
1 polymer ?
#
loop_
_entity_poly.entity_id
_entity_poly.type
_entity_poly.pdbx_seq_one_letter_code
_entity_poly.pdbx_strand_id
1 'polypeptide(L)' 'ETPLLHAARQAGLGAMDGLGMLVEQGAESFRIWTGTLPQTAAVEETLRRWLQIQNTSR' A
#
# COMPACT_ATOMS: atom_id res chain seq x y z
N GLU A 1 10.50 1.38 -6.31
CA GLU A 1 9.80 2.68 -6.36
C GLU A 1 9.33 2.92 -7.80
N THR A 2 8.21 3.62 -8.02
CA THR A 2 7.73 3.93 -9.39
C THR A 2 8.37 5.22 -9.91
N PRO A 3 8.48 5.42 -11.24
CA PRO A 3 9.13 6.60 -11.81
C PRO A 3 8.55 7.95 -11.33
N LEU A 4 7.22 8.04 -11.16
CA LEU A 4 6.57 9.25 -10.68
C LEU A 4 6.97 9.61 -9.24
N LEU A 5 7.01 8.61 -8.34
CA LEU A 5 7.39 8.83 -6.94
C LEU A 5 8.86 9.21 -6.83
N HIS A 6 9.71 8.60 -7.65
CA HIS A 6 11.12 8.95 -7.73
C HIS A 6 11.30 10.42 -8.13
N ALA A 7 10.63 10.86 -9.21
CA ALA A 7 10.69 12.25 -9.67
C ALA A 7 10.17 13.25 -8.61
N ALA A 8 9.07 12.92 -7.92
CA ALA A 8 8.54 13.75 -6.84
C ALA A 8 9.56 13.93 -5.70
N ARG A 9 10.25 12.85 -5.28
CA ARG A 9 11.31 12.94 -4.26
C ARG A 9 12.51 13.75 -4.73
N GLN A 10 12.93 13.60 -5.99
CA GLN A 10 14.01 14.42 -6.56
C GLN A 10 13.66 15.91 -6.60
N ALA A 11 12.38 16.25 -6.76
CA ALA A 11 11.87 17.62 -6.66
C ALA A 11 11.69 18.13 -5.21
N GLY A 12 12.04 17.32 -4.19
CA GLY A 12 11.86 17.68 -2.78
C GLY A 12 10.41 17.61 -2.28
N LEU A 13 9.53 16.94 -3.01
CA LEU A 13 8.11 16.80 -2.66
C LEU A 13 7.85 15.52 -1.84
N GLY A 14 6.79 15.57 -1.04
CA GLY A 14 6.24 14.38 -0.40
C GLY A 14 5.73 13.38 -1.45
N ALA A 15 6.01 12.09 -1.25
CA ALA A 15 5.59 11.02 -2.14
C ALA A 15 5.01 9.85 -1.34
N MET A 16 3.80 9.44 -1.71
CA MET A 16 3.07 8.30 -1.15
C MET A 16 2.81 7.27 -2.25
N ASP A 17 3.09 6.01 -1.96
CA ASP A 17 2.79 4.91 -2.89
C ASP A 17 1.29 4.57 -2.91
N GLY A 18 0.90 3.68 -3.82
CA GLY A 18 -0.49 3.24 -3.96
C GLY A 18 -0.92 2.16 -2.97
N LEU A 19 -0.04 1.69 -2.08
CA LEU A 19 -0.34 0.51 -1.26
C LEU A 19 -1.38 0.81 -0.19
N GLY A 20 -1.27 1.97 0.49
CA GLY A 20 -2.28 2.38 1.47
C GLY A 20 -3.66 2.54 0.84
N MET A 21 -3.72 3.19 -0.33
CA MET A 21 -4.97 3.30 -1.12
C MET A 21 -5.56 1.93 -1.47
N LEU A 22 -4.72 0.97 -1.88
CA LEU A 22 -5.15 -0.40 -2.20
C LEU A 22 -5.74 -1.13 -0.98
N VAL A 23 -5.13 -0.96 0.19
CA VAL A 23 -5.61 -1.59 1.43
C VAL A 23 -6.95 -0.99 1.85
N GLU A 24 -7.07 0.34 1.84
CA GLU A 24 -8.29 1.02 2.27
C GLU A 24 -9.48 0.74 1.31
N GLN A 25 -9.26 0.71 0.00
CA GLN A 25 -10.34 0.32 -0.94
C GLN A 25 -10.78 -1.14 -0.75
N GLY A 26 -9.82 -2.03 -0.42
CA GLY A 26 -10.11 -3.42 -0.11
C GLY A 26 -10.90 -3.58 1.18
N ALA A 27 -10.55 -2.80 2.20
CA ALA A 27 -11.25 -2.75 3.48
C ALA A 27 -12.70 -2.27 3.31
N GLU A 28 -12.92 -1.25 2.49
CA GLU A 28 -14.26 -0.75 2.20
C GLU A 28 -15.10 -1.77 1.44
N SER A 29 -14.51 -2.42 0.42
CA SER A 29 -15.18 -3.51 -0.31
C SER A 29 -15.54 -4.68 0.62
N PHE A 30 -14.60 -5.06 1.49
CA PHE A 30 -14.81 -6.12 2.49
C PHE A 30 -15.93 -5.76 3.47
N ARG A 31 -15.98 -4.50 3.93
CA ARG A 31 -17.05 -4.00 4.80
C ARG A 31 -18.41 -4.04 4.10
N ILE A 32 -18.47 -3.67 2.81
CA ILE A 32 -19.72 -3.75 2.02
C ILE A 32 -20.24 -5.19 1.95
N TRP A 33 -19.36 -6.17 1.75
CA TRP A 33 -19.77 -7.57 1.60
C TRP A 33 -20.05 -8.29 2.91
N THR A 34 -19.32 -7.96 3.97
CA THR A 34 -19.33 -8.74 5.23
C THR A 34 -19.92 -7.99 6.41
N GLY A 35 -20.15 -6.68 6.27
CA GLY A 35 -20.53 -5.79 7.38
C GLY A 35 -19.39 -5.50 8.37
N THR A 36 -18.20 -6.09 8.20
CA THR A 36 -17.07 -5.96 9.14
C THR A 36 -16.01 -5.05 8.55
N LEU A 37 -15.55 -4.04 9.31
CA LEU A 37 -14.39 -3.24 8.91
C LEU A 37 -13.10 -3.93 9.41
N PRO A 38 -12.18 -4.33 8.51
CA PRO A 38 -10.95 -5.00 8.90
C PRO A 38 -9.92 -4.01 9.44
N GLN A 39 -8.94 -4.49 10.22
CA GLN A 39 -7.81 -3.68 10.68
C GLN A 39 -6.79 -3.48 9.55
N THR A 40 -6.79 -2.31 8.91
CA THR A 40 -6.00 -2.03 7.71
C THR A 40 -4.50 -1.94 7.95
N ALA A 41 -4.08 -1.43 9.11
CA ALA A 41 -2.66 -1.29 9.45
C ALA A 41 -1.90 -2.63 9.41
N ALA A 42 -2.47 -3.70 9.96
CA ALA A 42 -1.86 -5.02 9.97
C ALA A 42 -1.78 -5.64 8.55
N VAL A 43 -2.79 -5.39 7.73
CA VAL A 43 -2.81 -5.82 6.33
C VAL A 43 -1.75 -5.08 5.52
N GLU A 44 -1.67 -3.76 5.67
CA GLU A 44 -0.67 -2.94 4.99
C GLU A 44 0.75 -3.37 5.38
N GLU A 45 1.02 -3.57 6.67
CA GLU A 45 2.32 -4.04 7.14
C GLU A 45 2.70 -5.39 6.52
N THR A 46 1.77 -6.34 6.49
CA THR A 46 1.97 -7.66 5.90
C THR A 46 2.33 -7.55 4.41
N LEU A 47 1.61 -6.70 3.66
CA LEU A 47 1.88 -6.48 2.23
C LEU A 47 3.22 -5.79 2.01
N ARG A 48 3.60 -4.81 2.85
CA ARG A 48 4.92 -4.15 2.78
C ARG A 48 6.04 -5.16 2.96
N ARG A 49 5.95 -6.05 3.95
CA ARG A 49 6.94 -7.13 4.18
C ARG A 49 7.01 -8.09 2.99
N TRP A 50 5.87 -8.49 2.44
CA TRP A 50 5.83 -9.39 1.29
C TRP A 50 6.49 -8.77 0.05
N LEU A 51 6.21 -7.49 -0.27
CA LEU A 51 6.83 -6.78 -1.39
C LEU A 51 8.36 -6.66 -1.24
N GLN A 52 8.86 -6.47 -0.01
CA GLN A 52 10.30 -6.44 0.26
C GLN A 52 10.97 -7.79 -0.07
N ILE A 53 10.36 -8.91 0.33
CA ILE A 53 10.85 -10.26 0.02
C ILE A 53 10.88 -10.49 -1.49
N GLN A 54 9.83 -10.09 -2.20
CA GLN A 54 9.75 -10.27 -3.66
C GLN A 54 10.79 -9.44 -4.41
N ASN A 55 11.07 -8.22 -3.94
CA ASN A 55 12.07 -7.34 -4.57
C ASN A 55 13.51 -7.77 -4.29
N THR A 56 13.76 -8.49 -3.19
CA THR A 56 15.10 -9.01 -2.84
C THR A 56 15.41 -10.34 -3.56
N SER A 57 14.36 -11.02 -4.02
CA SER A 57 14.45 -12.29 -4.75
C SER A 57 14.51 -12.12 -6.28
N ARG A 58 14.58 -10.87 -6.76
CA ARG A 58 14.71 -10.47 -8.17
C ARG A 58 16.07 -9.80 -8.39
#